data_AF-A0A800IPQ4-F1
#
_entry.id   AF-A0A800IPQ4-F1
#
_cell.length_a   1.000
_cell.length_b   1.000
_cell.length_c   1.000
_cell.angle_alpha   90.00
_cell.angle_beta   90.00
_cell.angle_gamma   90.00
#
_symmetry.space_group_name_H-M   'P 1'
#
loop_
_entity.id
_entity.type
_entity.pdbx_description
1 polymer ?
#
loop_
_entity_poly.entity_id
_entity_poly.type
_entity_poly.pdbx_seq_one_letter_code
_entity_poly.pdbx_strand_id
1 'polypeptide(L)'
;MEGPNIVSKLNRRSFLRHTAITVGAIALNGLIARRALAEENFDRLRAGPGEGGYGPLSPRPTCNTGETLLELPPGFQYTTFGKTGTVMSDGNPT
;
A
#
# COMPACT_ATOMS: atom_id res chain seq x y z
N MET A 1 53.61 -33.09 12.11
CA MET A 1 52.65 -32.89 13.21
C MET A 1 51.97 -31.56 12.95
N GLU A 2 50.67 -31.62 12.71
CA GLU A 2 49.82 -30.67 11.98
C GLU A 2 49.86 -29.22 12.48
N GLY A 3 49.93 -28.27 11.55
CA GLY A 3 49.88 -26.83 11.81
C GLY A 3 48.46 -26.35 12.19
N PRO A 4 48.33 -25.19 12.86
CA PRO A 4 47.04 -24.72 13.36
C PRO A 4 46.11 -24.34 12.21
N ASN A 5 45.01 -25.10 12.08
CA ASN A 5 43.91 -24.84 11.15
C ASN A 5 43.24 -23.50 11.49
N ILE A 6 43.56 -22.45 10.72
CA ILE A 6 43.08 -21.07 10.90
C ILE A 6 41.63 -20.85 10.39
N VAL A 7 40.85 -21.93 10.23
CA VAL A 7 39.52 -21.87 9.61
C VAL A 7 38.43 -22.27 10.60
N SER A 8 38.21 -21.50 11.67
CA SER A 8 37.05 -21.77 12.56
C SER A 8 36.53 -20.62 13.44
N LYS A 9 36.68 -19.33 13.09
CA LYS A 9 36.08 -18.25 13.92
C LYS A 9 35.29 -17.16 13.19
N LEU A 10 34.71 -17.45 12.04
CA LEU A 10 33.53 -16.71 11.57
C LEU A 10 32.31 -17.63 11.68
N ASN A 11 31.59 -17.52 12.81
CA ASN A 11 30.36 -18.25 13.03
C ASN A 11 29.32 -17.76 12.01
N ARG A 12 28.95 -18.62 11.04
CA ARG A 12 28.01 -18.32 9.93
C ARG A 12 26.70 -17.71 10.43
N ARG A 13 26.21 -18.17 11.58
CA ARG A 13 24.98 -17.64 12.21
C ARG A 13 25.18 -16.23 12.74
N SER A 14 26.35 -15.92 13.30
CA SER A 14 26.70 -14.57 13.71
C SER A 14 26.78 -13.66 12.49
N PHE A 15 27.44 -14.09 11.41
CA PHE A 15 27.53 -13.32 10.17
C PHE A 15 26.15 -13.01 9.58
N LEU A 16 25.27 -14.01 9.43
CA LEU A 16 23.91 -13.82 8.91
C LEU A 16 23.05 -12.89 9.79
N ARG A 17 23.20 -12.97 11.12
CA ARG A 17 22.48 -12.06 12.03
C ARG A 17 22.94 -10.62 11.85
N HIS A 18 24.24 -10.38 11.78
CA HIS A 18 24.76 -9.04 11.59
C HIS A 18 24.39 -8.49 10.21
N THR A 19 24.49 -9.28 9.13
CA THR A 19 24.09 -8.81 7.79
C THR A 19 22.58 -8.55 7.69
N ALA A 20 21.73 -9.37 8.32
CA ALA A 20 20.28 -9.14 8.37
C ALA A 20 19.93 -7.83 9.10
N ILE A 21 20.62 -7.51 10.20
CA ILE A 21 20.42 -6.26 10.94
C ILE A 21 20.83 -5.06 10.08
N THR A 22 22.00 -5.11 9.43
CA THR A 22 22.50 -3.98 8.64
C THR A 22 21.63 -3.71 7.40
N VAL A 23 21.20 -4.75 6.67
CA VAL A 23 20.31 -4.60 5.51
C VAL A 23 18.91 -4.16 5.95
N GLY A 24 18.38 -4.72 7.05
CA GLY A 24 17.09 -4.33 7.61
C GLY A 24 17.05 -2.87 8.03
N ALA A 25 18.13 -2.36 8.63
CA ALA A 25 18.24 -0.95 9.02
C ALA A 25 18.22 -0.01 7.80
N ILE A 26 18.86 -0.39 6.69
CA ILE A 26 18.84 0.41 5.45
C ILE A 26 17.43 0.44 4.84
N ALA A 27 16.75 -0.71 4.78
CA ALA A 27 15.39 -0.78 4.26
C ALA A 27 14.38 0.02 5.12
N LEU A 28 14.52 -0.03 6.44
CA LEU A 28 13.66 0.74 7.34
C LEU A 28 13.89 2.25 7.21
N ASN A 29 15.15 2.70 7.11
CA ASN A 29 15.46 4.11 6.87
C ASN A 29 14.91 4.61 5.53
N GLY A 30 14.99 3.80 4.47
CA GLY A 30 14.36 4.11 3.18
C GLY A 30 12.83 4.25 3.28
N LEU A 31 12.17 3.40 4.06
CA LEU A 31 10.74 3.49 4.31
C LEU A 31 10.37 4.74 5.12
N ILE A 32 11.14 5.09 6.15
CA ILE A 32 10.94 6.29 6.97
C ILE A 32 11.12 7.55 6.12
N ALA A 33 12.19 7.62 5.32
CA ALA A 33 12.41 8.75 4.41
C ALA A 33 11.27 8.91 3.39
N ARG A 34 10.75 7.81 2.85
CA ARG A 34 9.60 7.83 1.95
C ARG A 34 8.30 8.26 2.64
N ARG A 35 8.11 7.92 3.93
CA ARG A 35 6.98 8.44 4.71
C ARG A 35 7.07 9.94 4.93
N ALA A 36 8.25 10.46 5.30
CA ALA A 36 8.45 11.90 5.48
C ALA A 36 8.15 12.69 4.20
N LEU A 37 8.60 12.19 3.04
CA LEU A 37 8.27 12.80 1.73
C LEU A 37 6.79 12.69 1.36
N ALA A 38 6.10 11.63 1.81
CA ALA A 38 4.66 11.50 1.59
C ALA A 38 3.88 12.49 2.45
N GLU A 39 4.26 12.67 3.73
CA GLU A 39 3.66 13.65 4.65
C GLU A 39 3.84 15.10 4.16
N GLU A 40 4.99 15.45 3.61
CA GLU A 40 5.23 16.78 3.02
C GLU A 40 4.32 17.07 1.80
N ASN A 41 3.93 16.03 1.06
CA ASN A 41 3.08 16.15 -0.12
C ASN A 41 1.59 15.85 0.15
N PHE A 42 1.19 15.59 1.39
CA PHE A 42 -0.19 15.26 1.73
C PHE A 42 -1.16 16.41 1.40
N ASP A 43 -0.72 17.66 1.56
CA ASP A 43 -1.51 18.84 1.19
C ASP A 43 -1.61 19.07 -0.32
N ARG A 44 -0.65 18.57 -1.10
CA ARG A 44 -0.69 18.61 -2.59
C ARG A 44 -1.60 17.55 -3.20
N LEU A 45 -1.83 16.46 -2.47
CA LEU A 45 -2.72 15.36 -2.90
C LEU A 45 -4.19 15.60 -2.54
N ARG A 46 -4.48 16.62 -1.74
CA ARG A 46 -5.84 17.10 -1.55
C ARG A 46 -6.18 18.01 -2.72
N ALA A 47 -7.26 17.67 -3.43
CA ALA A 47 -8.03 18.68 -4.17
C ALA A 47 -8.24 19.86 -3.20
N GLY A 48 -7.72 21.03 -3.57
CA GLY A 48 -7.65 22.17 -2.66
C GLY A 48 -9.04 22.53 -2.13
N PRO A 49 -9.16 23.05 -0.88
CA PRO A 49 -10.46 23.48 -0.36
C PRO A 49 -11.10 24.51 -1.29
N GLY A 50 -12.24 24.19 -1.92
CA GLY A 50 -12.95 25.06 -2.86
C GLY A 50 -13.12 24.46 -4.27
N GLU A 51 -12.96 25.30 -5.31
CA GLU A 51 -13.18 24.97 -6.75
C GLU A 51 -12.02 24.18 -7.40
N GLY A 52 -10.96 23.86 -6.65
CA GLY A 52 -9.83 23.08 -7.13
C GLY A 52 -10.10 21.58 -7.08
N GLY A 53 -10.92 21.05 -7.99
CA GLY A 53 -11.24 19.63 -8.07
C GLY A 53 -12.30 19.32 -9.14
N TYR A 54 -12.83 18.10 -9.15
CA TYR A 54 -13.88 17.68 -10.09
C TYR A 54 -15.29 18.25 -9.76
N GLY A 55 -15.42 19.08 -8.73
CA GLY A 55 -16.69 19.64 -8.25
C GLY A 55 -17.22 18.97 -6.96
N PRO A 56 -18.40 19.39 -6.46
CA PRO A 56 -18.98 18.87 -5.22
C PRO A 56 -19.42 17.41 -5.36
N LEU A 57 -19.24 16.62 -4.30
CA LEU A 57 -19.72 15.23 -4.26
C LEU A 57 -21.22 15.20 -3.97
N SER A 58 -21.95 14.38 -4.72
CA SER A 58 -23.37 14.10 -4.51
C SER A 58 -23.64 12.61 -4.70
N PRO A 59 -24.60 12.01 -3.95
CA PRO A 59 -24.98 10.62 -4.15
C PRO A 59 -25.36 10.34 -5.60
N ARG A 60 -24.74 9.30 -6.19
CA ARG A 60 -25.01 8.88 -7.57
C ARG A 60 -25.40 7.40 -7.57
N PRO A 61 -26.45 6.98 -8.29
CA PRO A 61 -26.76 5.57 -8.47
C PRO A 61 -25.80 4.92 -9.48
N THR A 62 -25.49 3.63 -9.29
CA THR A 62 -24.70 2.83 -10.23
C THR A 62 -25.47 2.58 -11.53
N CYS A 63 -24.77 2.49 -12.66
CA CYS A 63 -25.37 2.36 -13.98
C CYS A 63 -26.11 1.03 -14.21
N ASN A 64 -25.74 -0.05 -13.49
CA ASN A 64 -26.27 -1.38 -13.74
C ASN A 64 -27.36 -1.84 -12.75
N THR A 65 -27.26 -1.50 -11.46
CA THR A 65 -28.25 -1.91 -10.44
C THR A 65 -29.11 -0.76 -9.91
N GLY A 66 -28.72 0.50 -10.13
CA GLY A 66 -29.40 1.67 -9.58
C GLY A 66 -29.16 1.94 -8.09
N GLU A 67 -28.41 1.08 -7.38
CA GLU A 67 -28.01 1.31 -6.00
C GLU A 67 -27.08 2.52 -5.87
N THR A 68 -27.30 3.34 -4.84
CA THR A 68 -26.45 4.50 -4.54
C THR A 68 -25.40 4.11 -3.51
N LEU A 69 -24.17 3.90 -3.98
CA LEU A 69 -23.04 3.42 -3.17
C LEU A 69 -21.91 4.45 -3.06
N LEU A 70 -21.78 5.33 -4.06
CA LEU A 70 -20.71 6.33 -4.12
C LEU A 70 -21.31 7.73 -4.30
N GLU A 71 -20.68 8.70 -3.66
CA GLU A 71 -20.88 10.11 -3.98
C GLU A 71 -19.87 10.52 -5.04
N LEU A 72 -20.35 11.14 -6.12
CA LEU A 72 -19.53 11.51 -7.26
C LEU A 72 -19.78 12.97 -7.67
N PRO A 73 -18.79 13.62 -8.28
CA PRO A 73 -19.00 14.93 -8.88
C PRO A 73 -19.94 14.88 -10.10
N PRO A 74 -20.52 16.03 -10.50
CA PRO A 74 -21.35 16.12 -11.69
C PRO A 74 -20.63 15.57 -12.94
N GLY A 75 -21.34 14.77 -13.74
CA GLY A 75 -20.81 14.16 -14.97
C GLY A 75 -20.07 12.83 -14.80
N PHE A 76 -19.72 12.45 -13.56
CA PHE A 76 -19.11 11.14 -13.28
C PHE A 76 -20.17 10.05 -13.13
N GLN A 77 -19.78 8.82 -13.49
CA GLN A 77 -20.62 7.62 -13.46
C GLN A 77 -19.78 6.43 -13.03
N TYR A 78 -20.43 5.40 -12.49
CA TYR A 78 -19.77 4.17 -12.06
C TYR A 78 -20.67 2.95 -12.29
N THR A 79 -20.02 1.80 -12.42
CA THR A 79 -20.65 0.48 -12.52
C THR A 79 -20.09 -0.41 -11.44
N THR A 80 -20.95 -1.18 -10.79
CA THR A 80 -20.58 -2.09 -9.71
C THR A 80 -20.46 -3.51 -10.23
N PHE A 81 -19.30 -4.14 -10.05
CA PHE A 81 -19.03 -5.50 -10.54
C PHE A 81 -19.26 -6.59 -9.50
N GLY A 82 -19.05 -6.29 -8.23
CA GLY A 82 -19.17 -7.25 -7.15
C GLY A 82 -19.27 -6.55 -5.81
N LYS A 83 -19.75 -7.29 -4.81
CA LYS A 83 -19.85 -6.85 -3.43
C LYS A 83 -19.08 -7.85 -2.57
N THR A 84 -18.22 -7.35 -1.69
CA THR A 84 -17.43 -8.20 -0.80
C THR A 84 -18.33 -9.16 -0.03
N GLY A 85 -17.92 -10.43 0.02
CA GLY A 85 -18.68 -11.51 0.69
C GLY A 85 -19.80 -12.13 -0.17
N THR A 86 -20.05 -11.63 -1.38
CA THR A 86 -20.96 -12.31 -2.32
C THR A 86 -20.30 -13.60 -2.82
N VAL A 87 -21.04 -14.71 -2.80
CA VAL A 87 -20.55 -16.00 -3.30
C VAL A 87 -20.42 -15.95 -4.82
N MET A 88 -19.23 -16.27 -5.33
CA MET A 88 -18.93 -16.40 -6.74
C MET A 88 -19.37 -17.77 -7.28
N SER A 89 -19.41 -17.94 -8.60
CA SER A 89 -19.87 -19.20 -9.24
C SER A 89 -19.02 -20.43 -8.89
N ASP A 90 -17.80 -20.24 -8.41
CA ASP A 90 -16.90 -21.29 -7.93
C ASP A 90 -17.10 -21.63 -6.43
N GLY A 91 -18.03 -20.95 -5.76
CA GLY A 91 -18.36 -21.12 -4.34
C GLY A 91 -17.51 -20.30 -3.38
N ASN A 92 -16.51 -19.54 -3.85
CA ASN A 92 -15.70 -18.68 -3.00
C ASN A 92 -16.33 -17.29 -2.83
N PRO A 93 -16.18 -16.60 -1.68
CA PRO A 93 -16.64 -15.23 -1.54
C PRO A 93 -15.78 -14.25 -2.34
N THR A 94 -16.40 -13.16 -2.79
CA THR A 94 -15.75 -12.01 -3.46
C THR A 94 -14.97 -11.14 -2.47
#